data_AF-A0A6C0TXY6-F1
#
_entry.id   AF-A0A6C0TXY6-F1
#
_cell.length_a   1.000
_cell.length_b   1.000
_cell.length_c   1.000
_cell.angle_alpha   90.00
_cell.angle_beta   90.00
_cell.angle_gamma   90.00
#
_symmetry.space_group_name_H-M   'P 1'
#
loop_
_entity.id
_entity.type
_entity.pdbx_description
1 polymer ?
#
loop_
_entity_poly.entity_id
_entity_poly.type
_entity_poly.pdbx_seq_one_letter_code
_entity_poly.pdbx_strand_id
1 'polypeptide(L)'
;MAAPRALSDGPKGVTCANYSLAGRLGWQQKLGDWVDQEGVMHGPAPVATARLGNTALSAGLQLDITSLARDWLNGSRPNTGVLLRSRGGQGIVRFDSRETDTGTAPVLELEWRGRPATQHAP
;
A
#
# COMPACT_ATOMS: atom_id res chain seq x y z
N MET A 1 -19.80 0.11 11.68
CA MET A 1 -18.45 0.18 11.08
C MET A 1 -18.32 1.54 10.40
N ALA A 2 -17.24 2.29 10.64
CA ALA A 2 -17.01 3.54 9.92
C ALA A 2 -16.67 3.22 8.45
N ALA A 3 -17.22 3.96 7.50
CA ALA A 3 -16.90 3.80 6.09
C ALA A 3 -15.39 4.03 5.87
N PRO A 4 -14.73 3.28 4.96
CA PRO A 4 -13.34 3.52 4.63
C PRO A 4 -13.18 4.96 4.14
N ARG A 5 -12.26 5.70 4.76
CA ARG A 5 -12.03 7.10 4.42
C ARG A 5 -11.19 7.17 3.16
N ALA A 6 -11.77 7.65 2.08
CA ALA A 6 -11.03 7.90 0.84
C ALA A 6 -9.92 8.92 1.10
N LEU A 7 -8.68 8.53 0.79
CA LEU A 7 -7.54 9.43 0.77
C LEU A 7 -7.59 10.23 -0.54
N SER A 8 -7.33 11.53 -0.47
CA SER A 8 -7.25 12.40 -1.64
C SER A 8 -5.78 12.73 -1.94
N ASP A 9 -5.43 12.77 -3.21
CA ASP A 9 -4.13 13.19 -3.76
C ASP A 9 -4.09 14.68 -4.14
N GLY A 10 -5.20 15.40 -3.97
CA GLY A 10 -5.29 16.82 -4.28
C GLY A 10 -4.51 17.73 -3.31
N PRO A 11 -4.45 19.05 -3.57
CA PRO A 11 -3.66 20.01 -2.78
C PRO A 11 -4.02 20.08 -1.28
N LYS A 12 -5.21 19.61 -0.89
CA LYS A 12 -5.66 19.53 0.51
C LYS A 12 -5.78 18.08 1.02
N GLY A 13 -5.22 17.14 0.28
CA GLY A 13 -5.26 15.71 0.52
C GLY A 13 -4.15 15.24 1.47
N VAL A 14 -3.56 14.09 1.12
CA VAL A 14 -2.49 13.44 1.87
C VAL A 14 -1.17 14.21 1.73
N THR A 15 -0.44 14.31 2.83
CA THR A 15 0.93 14.78 2.89
C THR A 15 1.77 13.86 3.78
N CYS A 16 3.07 14.13 3.89
CA CYS A 16 3.96 13.42 4.81
C CYS A 16 3.52 13.47 6.29
N ALA A 17 2.76 14.49 6.68
CA ALA A 17 2.33 14.72 8.07
C ALA A 17 0.83 14.51 8.29
N ASN A 18 0.00 14.64 7.25
CA ASN A 18 -1.45 14.61 7.36
C ASN A 18 -2.07 13.63 6.39
N TYR A 19 -3.08 12.88 6.82
CA TYR A 19 -3.94 12.12 5.91
C TYR A 19 -5.06 12.99 5.31
N SER A 20 -5.31 14.16 5.92
CA SER A 20 -6.17 15.20 5.36
C SER A 20 -5.66 16.56 5.78
N LEU A 21 -5.02 17.28 4.86
CA LEU A 21 -4.63 18.66 5.11
C LEU A 21 -5.85 19.58 5.27
N ALA A 22 -6.95 19.33 4.53
CA ALA A 22 -8.20 20.07 4.65
C ALA A 22 -8.75 20.07 6.09
N GLY A 23 -8.71 18.91 6.75
CA GLY A 23 -9.15 18.75 8.13
C GLY A 23 -8.07 18.98 9.18
N ARG A 24 -6.82 19.28 8.78
CA ARG A 24 -5.63 19.30 9.66
C ARG A 24 -5.49 18.02 10.48
N LEU A 25 -5.78 16.88 9.85
CA LEU A 25 -5.76 15.58 10.51
C LEU A 25 -4.43 14.88 10.23
N GLY A 26 -3.62 14.81 11.27
CA GLY A 26 -2.29 14.23 11.26
C GLY A 26 -2.30 12.70 11.24
N TRP A 27 -1.30 12.11 10.62
CA TRP A 27 -0.94 10.72 10.88
C TRP A 27 -0.42 10.59 12.32
N GLN A 28 -0.60 9.42 12.95
CA GLN A 28 0.11 9.13 14.21
C GLN A 28 1.58 8.81 13.93
N GLN A 29 1.85 8.13 12.81
CA GLN A 29 3.20 7.86 12.32
C GLN A 29 3.50 8.71 11.09
N LYS A 30 4.68 9.33 11.07
CA LYS A 30 5.12 10.12 9.90
C LYS A 30 5.08 9.23 8.65
N LEU A 31 4.58 9.79 7.54
CA LEU A 31 4.37 9.12 6.25
C LEU A 31 3.23 8.10 6.18
N GLY A 32 2.46 7.90 7.25
CA GLY A 32 1.26 7.07 7.20
C GLY A 32 1.09 6.14 8.39
N ASP A 33 -0.17 5.88 8.72
CA ASP A 33 -0.55 4.84 9.68
C ASP A 33 -0.80 3.51 8.97
N TRP A 34 -0.55 2.39 9.67
CA TRP A 34 -0.81 1.05 9.14
C TRP A 34 -1.40 0.15 10.22
N VAL A 35 -2.12 -0.87 9.75
CA VAL A 35 -2.52 -2.03 10.53
C VAL A 35 -1.79 -3.23 9.95
N ASP A 36 -1.18 -4.03 10.81
CA ASP A 36 -0.37 -5.16 10.37
C ASP A 36 -1.24 -6.39 10.02
N GLN A 37 -0.60 -7.50 9.65
CA GLN A 37 -1.31 -8.72 9.27
C GLN A 37 -2.19 -9.27 10.40
N GLU A 38 -1.82 -9.05 11.66
CA GLU A 38 -2.54 -9.52 12.84
C GLU A 38 -3.66 -8.57 13.26
N GLY A 39 -3.82 -7.43 12.57
CA GLY A 39 -4.84 -6.44 12.90
C GLY A 39 -4.37 -5.43 13.96
N VAL A 40 -3.07 -5.39 14.27
CA VAL A 40 -2.49 -4.51 15.28
C VAL A 40 -2.09 -3.18 14.64
N MET A 41 -2.58 -2.07 15.21
CA MET A 41 -2.17 -0.73 14.81
C MET A 41 -0.67 -0.56 15.03
N HIS A 42 0.03 -0.16 13.97
CA HIS A 42 1.50 -0.04 13.93
C HIS A 42 2.27 -1.31 14.31
N GLY A 43 1.62 -2.48 14.23
CA GLY A 43 2.22 -3.74 14.62
C GLY A 43 3.39 -4.17 13.72
N PRO A 44 4.24 -5.09 14.20
CA PRO A 44 5.48 -5.47 13.54
C PRO A 44 5.32 -6.61 12.53
N ALA A 45 4.13 -7.20 12.35
CA ALA A 45 3.88 -8.37 11.50
C ALA A 45 3.48 -7.95 10.07
N PRO A 46 4.43 -7.85 9.12
CA PRO A 46 4.10 -7.40 7.77
C PRO A 46 3.33 -8.47 7.01
N VAL A 47 2.45 -8.05 6.10
CA VAL A 47 1.76 -8.95 5.17
C VAL A 47 2.75 -9.67 4.25
N ALA A 48 3.82 -8.97 3.84
CA ALA A 48 4.86 -9.50 2.97
C ALA A 48 6.22 -8.88 3.32
N THR A 49 7.32 -9.58 3.08
CA THR A 49 8.68 -9.05 3.25
C THR A 49 9.58 -9.57 2.14
N ALA A 50 10.47 -8.72 1.67
CA ALA A 50 11.59 -9.10 0.83
C ALA A 50 12.90 -8.64 1.44
N ARG A 51 13.98 -9.38 1.17
CA ARG A 51 15.34 -8.99 1.51
C ARG A 51 16.06 -8.55 0.25
N LEU A 52 16.57 -7.33 0.27
CA LEU A 52 17.35 -6.78 -0.83
C LEU A 52 18.84 -6.97 -0.51
N GLY A 53 19.57 -7.49 -1.49
CA GLY A 53 21.03 -7.57 -1.43
C GLY A 53 21.68 -6.26 -1.90
N ASN A 54 23.00 -6.31 -2.12
CA ASN A 54 23.77 -5.15 -2.60
C ASN A 54 23.69 -4.95 -4.12
N THR A 55 22.98 -5.82 -4.84
CA THR A 55 22.84 -5.77 -6.30
C THR A 55 21.62 -4.94 -6.69
N ALA A 56 21.77 -4.08 -7.70
CA ALA A 56 20.65 -3.32 -8.25
C ALA A 56 19.53 -4.26 -8.75
N LEU A 57 18.29 -3.91 -8.43
CA LEU A 57 17.10 -4.62 -8.88
C LEU A 57 16.81 -4.27 -10.34
N SER A 58 17.44 -4.96 -11.29
CA SER A 58 17.20 -4.76 -12.73
C SER A 58 15.79 -5.19 -13.17
N ALA A 59 15.11 -6.04 -12.41
CA ALA A 59 13.77 -6.58 -12.71
C ALA A 59 12.67 -6.11 -11.74
N GLY A 60 12.94 -5.12 -10.89
CA GLY A 60 12.00 -4.69 -9.85
C GLY A 60 11.88 -5.68 -8.69
N LEU A 61 10.84 -5.53 -7.87
CA LEU A 61 10.56 -6.35 -6.68
C LEU A 61 9.12 -6.84 -6.71
N GLN A 62 8.92 -8.14 -6.52
CA GLN A 62 7.59 -8.74 -6.32
C GLN A 62 7.37 -9.07 -4.84
N LEU A 63 6.20 -8.72 -4.32
CA LEU A 63 5.75 -9.03 -2.97
C LEU A 63 4.45 -9.81 -3.06
N ASP A 64 4.41 -11.02 -2.51
CA ASP A 64 3.18 -11.80 -2.43
C ASP A 64 2.27 -11.22 -1.34
N ILE A 65 1.21 -10.55 -1.77
CA ILE A 65 0.17 -9.97 -0.91
C ILE A 65 -1.17 -10.72 -1.04
N THR A 66 -1.16 -11.98 -1.50
CA THR A 66 -2.37 -12.75 -1.81
C THR A 66 -3.35 -12.80 -0.64
N SER A 67 -2.86 -12.94 0.60
CA SER A 67 -3.71 -12.94 1.80
C SER A 67 -4.48 -11.63 1.97
N LEU A 68 -3.78 -10.50 1.83
CA LEU A 68 -4.38 -9.16 1.92
C LEU A 68 -5.35 -8.89 0.77
N ALA A 69 -5.01 -9.29 -0.45
CA ALA A 69 -5.90 -9.14 -1.60
C ALA A 69 -7.20 -9.93 -1.44
N ARG A 70 -7.14 -11.14 -0.85
CA ARG A 70 -8.33 -11.93 -0.50
C ARG A 70 -9.19 -11.24 0.55
N ASP A 71 -8.56 -10.64 1.57
CA ASP A 71 -9.26 -9.88 2.60
C ASP A 71 -9.98 -8.63 2.03
N TRP A 72 -9.40 -7.98 1.01
CA TRP A 72 -10.09 -6.91 0.30
C TRP A 72 -11.33 -7.41 -0.45
N LEU A 73 -11.23 -8.56 -1.11
CA LEU A 73 -12.30 -9.10 -1.95
C LEU A 73 -13.47 -9.68 -1.15
N ASN A 74 -13.18 -10.29 0.00
CA ASN A 74 -14.22 -10.81 0.88
C ASN A 74 -14.79 -9.75 1.83
N GLY A 75 -14.24 -8.53 1.82
CA GLY A 75 -14.68 -7.41 2.65
C GLY A 75 -14.26 -7.49 4.11
N SER A 76 -13.43 -8.46 4.51
CA SER A 76 -12.90 -8.57 5.88
C SER A 76 -11.97 -7.40 6.22
N ARG A 77 -11.30 -6.84 5.21
CA ARG A 77 -10.50 -5.61 5.33
C ARG A 77 -10.84 -4.63 4.21
N PRO A 78 -11.08 -3.34 4.52
CA PRO A 78 -11.21 -2.32 3.48
C PRO A 78 -9.89 -2.15 2.72
N ASN A 79 -9.97 -1.91 1.42
CA ASN A 79 -8.80 -1.54 0.64
C ASN A 79 -8.44 -0.07 0.87
N THR A 80 -7.42 0.16 1.69
CA THR A 80 -6.86 1.49 1.97
C THR A 80 -5.43 1.63 1.43
N GLY A 81 -5.04 0.78 0.48
CA GLY A 81 -3.67 0.72 -0.05
C GLY A 81 -2.70 -0.08 0.83
N VAL A 82 -1.41 0.03 0.50
CA VAL A 82 -0.31 -0.66 1.18
C VAL A 82 0.77 0.34 1.59
N LEU A 83 1.39 0.11 2.75
CA LEU A 83 2.57 0.85 3.19
C LEU A 83 3.83 0.02 2.92
N LEU A 84 4.73 0.54 2.09
CA LEU A 84 6.06 -0.01 1.93
C LEU A 84 7.03 0.67 2.89
N ARG A 85 7.70 -0.11 3.73
CA ARG A 85 8.62 0.39 4.75
C ARG A 85 9.87 -0.48 4.84
N SER A 86 11.03 0.17 4.92
CA SER A 86 12.26 -0.52 5.31
C SER A 86 12.23 -0.87 6.79
N ARG A 87 12.48 -2.15 7.10
CA ARG A 87 12.60 -2.66 8.48
C ARG A 87 14.04 -2.65 9.00
N GLY A 88 15.01 -2.30 8.16
CA GLY A 88 16.43 -2.27 8.52
C GLY A 88 17.34 -2.19 7.29
N GLY A 89 18.64 -2.09 7.53
CA GLY A 89 19.66 -1.89 6.49
C GLY A 89 20.03 -0.42 6.29
N GLN A 90 21.07 -0.18 5.49
CA GLN A 90 21.65 1.15 5.22
C GLN A 90 21.41 1.64 3.78
N GLY A 91 20.65 0.86 2.99
CA GLY A 91 20.37 1.17 1.58
C GLY A 91 19.18 2.11 1.40
N ILE A 92 19.08 2.67 0.19
CA ILE A 92 17.93 3.46 -0.25
C ILE A 92 17.17 2.64 -1.29
N VAL A 93 15.85 2.53 -1.13
CA VAL A 93 14.95 2.00 -2.15
C VAL A 93 14.16 3.16 -2.73
N ARG A 94 14.13 3.24 -4.06
CA ARG A 94 13.34 4.22 -4.81
C ARG A 94 12.17 3.50 -5.45
N PHE A 95 11.01 4.13 -5.41
CA PHE A 95 9.82 3.66 -6.10
C PHE A 95 9.38 4.75 -7.05
N ASP A 96 9.04 4.35 -8.25
CA ASP A 96 8.42 5.24 -9.22
C ASP A 96 6.95 5.41 -8.88
N SER A 97 6.40 6.60 -9.12
CA SER A 97 4.97 6.83 -8.97
C SER A 97 4.24 6.48 -10.26
N ARG A 98 2.91 6.41 -10.22
CA ARG A 98 2.09 6.17 -11.41
C ARG A 98 2.26 7.26 -12.47
N GLU A 99 2.64 8.46 -12.05
CA GLU A 99 2.82 9.64 -12.89
C GLU A 99 4.20 9.65 -13.59
N THR A 100 5.05 8.67 -13.32
CA THR A 100 6.31 8.50 -14.05
C THR A 100 6.08 7.83 -15.40
N ASP A 101 6.90 8.17 -16.38
CA ASP A 101 6.88 7.64 -17.75
C ASP A 101 7.88 6.49 -17.98
N THR A 102 8.51 6.00 -16.90
CA THR A 102 9.56 4.97 -16.93
C THR A 102 9.03 3.56 -17.18
N GLY A 103 7.73 3.33 -16.99
CA GLY A 103 7.12 2.00 -17.06
C GLY A 103 7.44 1.10 -15.86
N THR A 104 8.06 1.62 -14.81
CA THR A 104 8.44 0.89 -13.58
C THR A 104 7.60 1.28 -12.36
N ALA A 105 6.46 1.94 -12.57
CA ALA A 105 5.49 2.22 -11.53
C ALA A 105 4.95 0.91 -10.88
N PRO A 106 4.67 0.90 -9.57
CA PRO A 106 4.07 -0.24 -8.89
C PRO A 106 2.76 -0.70 -9.55
N VAL A 107 2.64 -2.00 -9.76
CA VAL A 107 1.44 -2.64 -10.30
C VAL A 107 0.94 -3.72 -9.33
N LEU A 108 -0.38 -3.86 -9.26
CA LEU A 108 -1.03 -5.00 -8.60
C LEU A 108 -1.35 -6.05 -9.67
N GLU A 109 -0.62 -7.15 -9.65
CA GLU A 109 -0.89 -8.31 -10.50
C GLU A 109 -1.84 -9.27 -9.79
N LEU A 110 -2.90 -9.70 -10.47
CA LEU A 110 -3.91 -10.60 -9.92
C LEU A 110 -4.09 -11.80 -10.86
N GLU A 111 -3.89 -12.99 -10.32
CA GLU A 111 -4.24 -14.24 -10.99
C GLU A 111 -5.54 -14.81 -10.43
N TRP A 112 -6.46 -15.17 -11.32
CA TRP A 112 -7.75 -15.75 -10.96
C TRP A 112 -7.97 -17.09 -11.65
N ARG A 113 -8.54 -18.07 -10.92
CA ARG A 113 -8.96 -19.37 -11.49
C ARG A 113 -10.24 -19.29 -12.35
N GLY A 114 -10.75 -18.09 -12.62
CA GLY A 114 -11.93 -17.77 -13.44
C GLY A 114 -12.12 -16.25 -13.53
N ARG A 115 -12.95 -15.74 -14.46
CA ARG A 115 -13.18 -14.28 -14.55
C ARG A 115 -13.88 -13.79 -13.26
N PRO A 116 -13.35 -12.76 -12.56
CA PRO A 116 -14.08 -12.10 -11.50
C PRO A 116 -15.38 -11.50 -12.06
N ALA A 117 -16.45 -11.49 -11.28
CA ALA A 117 -17.61 -10.68 -11.62
C ALA A 117 -17.17 -9.21 -11.64
N THR A 118 -17.15 -8.57 -12.82
CA THR A 118 -16.93 -7.13 -12.93
C THR A 118 -18.11 -6.41 -12.30
N GLN A 119 -17.99 -6.01 -11.03
CA GLN A 119 -18.87 -5.00 -10.46
C GLN A 119 -18.36 -3.63 -10.91
N HIS A 120 -18.73 -3.24 -12.12
CA HIS A 120 -18.83 -1.80 -12.41
C HIS A 120 -20.10 -1.32 -11.70
N ALA A 121 -19.93 -0.59 -10.59
CA ALA A 121 -21.01 0.25 -10.10
C ALA A 121 -21.32 1.29 -11.18
N PRO A 122 -22.61 1.50 -11.54
CA PRO A 122 -23.02 2.52 -12.50
C PRO A 122 -22.72 3.94 -12.01
#